data_AF-A0A5S9M535-F1
#
_entry.id   AF-A0A5S9M535-F1
#
_cell.length_a   1.000
_cell.length_b   1.000
_cell.length_c   1.000
_cell.angle_alpha   90.00
_cell.angle_beta   90.00
_cell.angle_gamma   90.00
#
_symmetry.space_group_name_H-M   'P 1'
#
loop_
_entity.id
_entity.type
_entity.pdbx_description
1 polymer ?
#
loop_
_entity_poly.entity_id
_entity_poly.type
_entity_poly.pdbx_seq_one_letter_code
_entity_poly.pdbx_strand_id
1 'polypeptide(L)'
;MKIKKRPREINRTARVLLQFFFYGMYEFENYEYLNAITFYKRAEKKLSLVSDDIERAEFNYKMAEIYYHMKQTHMSMHHIAQAIECYREKETYTVREIQCSFVIGLNYIDMGCPEKAIPHFQHALEKSRRQLNKTIKRISTL
;
A
#
# COMPACT_ATOMS: atom_id res chain seq x y z
N MET A 1 -6.66 39.80 -7.04
CA MET A 1 -7.94 39.11 -6.77
C MET A 1 -7.63 37.69 -6.31
N LYS A 2 -7.95 37.34 -5.05
CA LYS A 2 -7.69 36.00 -4.48
C LYS A 2 -8.70 35.00 -5.05
N ILE A 3 -8.25 34.02 -5.84
CA ILE A 3 -9.06 32.84 -6.15
C ILE A 3 -8.80 31.82 -5.05
N LYS A 4 -9.60 31.88 -3.99
CA LYS A 4 -9.67 30.85 -2.95
C LYS A 4 -11.04 30.16 -3.06
N LYS A 5 -11.13 29.06 -3.81
CA LYS A 5 -12.28 28.11 -3.88
C LYS A 5 -11.74 26.76 -4.41
N ARG A 6 -11.96 25.57 -3.81
CA ARG A 6 -12.99 25.13 -2.84
C ARG A 6 -12.46 24.03 -1.88
N PRO A 7 -12.58 24.18 -0.55
CA PRO A 7 -12.36 23.08 0.40
C PRO A 7 -13.69 22.41 0.81
N ARG A 8 -14.51 21.94 -0.16
CA ARG A 8 -15.78 21.23 0.14
C ARG A 8 -16.12 20.03 -0.76
N GLU A 9 -15.53 19.88 -1.95
CA GLU A 9 -15.84 18.74 -2.85
C GLU A 9 -14.94 17.50 -2.64
N ILE A 10 -13.73 17.69 -2.10
CA ILE A 10 -12.75 16.63 -1.82
C ILE A 10 -13.33 15.57 -0.84
N ASN A 11 -14.31 15.93 -0.02
CA ASN A 11 -14.86 15.05 1.03
C ASN A 11 -15.90 14.04 0.55
N ARG A 12 -16.64 14.28 -0.55
CA ARG A 12 -17.71 13.35 -0.96
C ARG A 12 -17.15 12.12 -1.66
N THR A 13 -16.12 12.32 -2.48
CA THR A 13 -15.53 11.24 -3.29
C THR A 13 -14.65 10.31 -2.48
N ALA A 14 -13.77 10.88 -1.63
CA ALA A 14 -12.98 10.10 -0.67
C ALA A 14 -13.89 9.27 0.25
N ARG A 15 -15.03 9.84 0.69
CA ARG A 15 -16.02 9.11 1.50
C ARG A 15 -16.63 7.92 0.77
N VAL A 16 -16.95 8.05 -0.51
CA VAL A 16 -17.51 6.95 -1.31
C VAL A 16 -16.46 5.87 -1.60
N LEU A 17 -15.21 6.26 -1.85
CA LEU A 17 -14.09 5.31 -1.97
C LEU A 17 -13.94 4.51 -0.67
N LEU A 18 -13.83 5.20 0.47
CA LEU A 18 -13.68 4.58 1.77
C LEU A 18 -14.87 3.68 2.11
N GLN A 19 -16.10 4.10 1.77
CA GLN A 19 -17.29 3.28 1.97
C GLN A 19 -17.18 1.94 1.23
N PHE A 20 -16.88 1.95 -0.08
CA PHE A 20 -16.69 0.72 -0.83
C PHE A 20 -15.52 -0.10 -0.30
N PHE A 21 -14.43 0.56 0.09
CA PHE A 21 -13.27 -0.10 0.64
C PHE A 21 -13.59 -0.85 1.95
N PHE A 22 -14.31 -0.21 2.88
CA PHE A 22 -14.72 -0.82 4.15
C PHE A 22 -15.75 -1.94 3.96
N TYR A 23 -16.68 -1.81 3.00
CA TYR A 23 -17.54 -2.95 2.64
C TYR A 23 -16.73 -4.11 2.08
N GLY A 24 -15.73 -3.84 1.24
CA GLY A 24 -14.82 -4.88 0.77
C GLY A 24 -14.10 -5.59 1.92
N MET A 25 -13.62 -4.83 2.90
CA MET A 25 -13.01 -5.40 4.11
C MET A 25 -13.99 -6.24 4.92
N TYR A 26 -15.22 -5.77 5.12
CA TYR A 26 -16.23 -6.51 5.86
C TYR A 26 -16.53 -7.86 5.19
N GLU A 27 -16.73 -7.89 3.87
CA GLU A 27 -16.96 -9.13 3.13
C GLU A 27 -15.72 -10.04 3.18
N PHE A 28 -14.50 -9.47 3.11
CA PHE A 28 -13.26 -10.22 3.21
C PHE A 28 -13.10 -10.95 4.55
N GLU A 29 -13.38 -10.26 5.67
CA GLU A 29 -13.33 -10.85 7.02
C GLU A 29 -14.40 -11.94 7.21
N ASN A 30 -15.50 -11.87 6.46
CA ASN A 30 -16.53 -12.90 6.43
C ASN A 30 -16.28 -14.01 5.39
N TYR A 31 -15.09 -14.05 4.78
CA TYR A 31 -14.70 -15.04 3.76
C TYR A 31 -15.52 -14.97 2.44
N GLU A 32 -16.29 -13.89 2.24
CA GLU A 32 -17.10 -13.63 1.05
C GLU A 32 -16.26 -12.95 -0.06
N TYR A 33 -15.25 -13.66 -0.56
CA TYR A 33 -14.20 -13.08 -1.40
C TYR A 33 -14.70 -12.47 -2.72
N LEU A 34 -15.75 -13.03 -3.33
CA LEU A 34 -16.33 -12.47 -4.57
C LEU A 34 -16.99 -11.11 -4.33
N ASN A 35 -17.69 -10.96 -3.21
CA ASN A 35 -18.28 -9.68 -2.80
C ASN A 35 -17.18 -8.68 -2.44
N ALA A 36 -16.18 -9.12 -1.68
CA ALA A 36 -15.03 -8.30 -1.32
C ALA A 36 -14.35 -7.71 -2.57
N ILE A 37 -14.01 -8.54 -3.55
CA ILE A 37 -13.40 -8.12 -4.83
C ILE A 37 -14.31 -7.14 -5.56
N THR A 38 -15.63 -7.37 -5.57
CA THR A 38 -16.59 -6.48 -6.22
C THR A 38 -16.56 -5.08 -5.59
N PHE A 39 -16.53 -4.99 -4.27
CA PHE A 39 -16.44 -3.74 -3.55
C PHE A 39 -15.09 -3.05 -3.73
N TYR A 40 -13.98 -3.78 -3.66
CA TYR A 40 -12.65 -3.21 -3.92
C TYR A 40 -12.52 -2.64 -5.34
N LYS A 41 -13.03 -3.33 -6.36
CA LYS A 41 -13.08 -2.78 -7.74
C LYS A 41 -13.91 -1.51 -7.84
N ARG A 42 -14.98 -1.38 -7.04
CA ARG A 42 -15.78 -0.14 -6.98
C ARG A 42 -15.01 0.99 -6.30
N ALA A 43 -14.24 0.69 -5.26
CA ALA A 43 -13.36 1.65 -4.59
C ALA A 43 -12.24 2.12 -5.54
N GLU A 44 -11.57 1.20 -6.22
CA GLU A 44 -10.48 1.48 -7.17
C GLU A 44 -10.93 2.41 -8.31
N LYS A 45 -12.15 2.24 -8.84
CA LYS A 45 -12.74 3.15 -9.84
C LYS A 45 -12.86 4.60 -9.37
N LYS A 46 -12.78 4.86 -8.05
CA LYS A 46 -12.80 6.20 -7.46
C LYS A 46 -11.41 6.70 -7.11
N LEU A 47 -10.37 5.86 -7.21
CA LEU A 47 -9.00 6.17 -6.83
C LEU A 47 -8.39 7.30 -7.68
N SER A 48 -8.75 7.37 -8.96
CA SER A 48 -8.29 8.45 -9.87
C SER A 48 -8.76 9.85 -9.44
N LEU A 49 -9.76 9.93 -8.55
CA LEU A 49 -10.30 11.17 -8.03
C LEU A 49 -9.60 11.60 -6.72
N VAL A 50 -8.73 10.75 -6.16
CA VAL A 50 -7.90 11.07 -5.01
C VAL A 50 -6.65 11.78 -5.50
N SER A 51 -6.49 13.05 -5.12
CA SER A 51 -5.36 13.86 -5.58
C SER A 51 -4.05 13.55 -4.86
N ASP A 52 -4.10 13.08 -3.61
CA ASP A 52 -2.89 12.78 -2.84
C ASP A 52 -2.29 11.43 -3.25
N ASP A 53 -1.08 11.48 -3.77
CA ASP A 53 -0.31 10.33 -4.20
C ASP A 53 -0.07 9.32 -3.06
N ILE A 54 0.08 9.80 -1.82
CA ILE A 54 0.25 8.94 -0.65
C ILE A 54 -1.03 8.18 -0.35
N GLU A 55 -2.18 8.83 -0.38
CA GLU A 55 -3.46 8.14 -0.16
C GLU A 55 -3.69 7.07 -1.23
N ARG A 56 -3.30 7.34 -2.48
CA ARG A 56 -3.32 6.34 -3.55
C ARG A 56 -2.34 5.19 -3.31
N ALA A 57 -1.15 5.48 -2.78
CA ALA A 57 -0.17 4.47 -2.41
C ALA A 57 -0.65 3.58 -1.26
N GLU A 58 -1.25 4.15 -0.22
CA GLU A 58 -1.81 3.39 0.92
C GLU A 58 -2.96 2.47 0.47
N PHE A 59 -3.83 2.95 -0.42
CA PHE A 59 -4.86 2.11 -1.02
C PHE A 59 -4.23 0.91 -1.75
N ASN A 60 -3.26 1.16 -2.62
CA ASN A 60 -2.58 0.12 -3.38
C ASN A 60 -1.81 -0.86 -2.49
N TYR A 61 -1.10 -0.37 -1.47
CA TYR A 61 -0.43 -1.22 -0.49
C TYR A 61 -1.43 -2.17 0.16
N LYS A 62 -2.59 -1.66 0.58
CA LYS A 62 -3.60 -2.48 1.25
C LYS A 62 -4.27 -3.48 0.31
N MET A 63 -4.54 -3.08 -0.94
CA MET A 63 -5.01 -3.99 -1.97
C MET A 63 -4.01 -5.12 -2.22
N ALA A 64 -2.71 -4.83 -2.21
CA ALA A 64 -1.68 -5.85 -2.37
C ALA A 64 -1.69 -6.88 -1.23
N GLU A 65 -1.84 -6.45 0.02
CA GLU A 65 -1.98 -7.36 1.18
C GLU A 65 -3.21 -8.25 1.03
N ILE A 66 -4.36 -7.67 0.70
CA ILE A 66 -5.62 -8.40 0.53
C ILE A 66 -5.50 -9.46 -0.56
N TYR A 67 -4.99 -9.08 -1.74
CA TYR A 67 -4.80 -10.03 -2.84
C TYR A 67 -3.75 -11.10 -2.53
N TYR A 68 -2.71 -10.77 -1.75
CA TYR A 68 -1.77 -11.77 -1.25
C TYR A 68 -2.47 -12.79 -0.35
N HIS A 69 -3.31 -12.34 0.59
CA HIS A 69 -4.08 -13.25 1.46
C HIS A 69 -5.06 -14.13 0.66
N MET A 70 -5.68 -13.60 -0.40
CA MET A 70 -6.54 -14.35 -1.32
C MET A 70 -5.78 -15.29 -2.28
N LYS A 71 -4.44 -15.38 -2.18
CA LYS A 71 -3.58 -16.13 -3.11
C LYS A 71 -3.70 -15.68 -4.57
N GLN A 72 -4.06 -14.42 -4.78
CA GLN A 72 -4.11 -13.75 -6.09
C GLN A 72 -2.76 -13.04 -6.36
N THR A 73 -1.69 -13.83 -6.48
CA THR A 73 -0.31 -13.35 -6.50
C THR A 73 -0.03 -12.27 -7.56
N HIS A 74 -0.54 -12.43 -8.78
CA HIS A 74 -0.36 -11.43 -9.84
C HIS A 74 -1.03 -10.09 -9.51
N MET A 75 -2.23 -10.11 -8.91
CA MET A 75 -2.93 -8.90 -8.49
C MET A 75 -2.22 -8.23 -7.32
N SER A 76 -1.70 -9.01 -6.37
CA SER A 76 -0.88 -8.48 -5.28
C SER A 76 0.37 -7.76 -5.79
N MET A 77 1.11 -8.41 -6.70
CA MET A 77 2.29 -7.83 -7.34
C MET A 77 1.97 -6.57 -8.15
N HIS A 78 0.84 -6.54 -8.85
CA HIS A 78 0.40 -5.36 -9.59
C HIS A 78 0.20 -4.14 -8.67
N HIS A 79 -0.53 -4.32 -7.57
CA HIS A 79 -0.81 -3.24 -6.64
C HIS A 79 0.44 -2.80 -5.84
N ILE A 80 1.28 -3.74 -5.41
CA ILE A 80 2.47 -3.36 -4.63
C ILE A 80 3.49 -2.59 -5.46
N ALA A 81 3.56 -2.86 -6.77
CA ALA A 81 4.40 -2.10 -7.70
C ALA A 81 3.97 -0.63 -7.77
N GLN A 82 2.67 -0.34 -7.78
CA GLN A 82 2.16 1.04 -7.76
C GLN A 82 2.43 1.75 -6.42
N ALA A 83 2.36 1.02 -5.30
CA ALA A 83 2.57 1.60 -3.97
C ALA A 83 4.05 1.94 -3.72
N ILE A 84 4.96 1.01 -4.05
CA ILE A 84 6.38 1.14 -3.70
C ILE A 84 7.07 2.32 -4.41
N GLU A 85 6.64 2.68 -5.62
CA GLU A 85 7.16 3.83 -6.36
C GLU A 85 6.95 5.13 -5.57
N CYS A 86 5.74 5.35 -5.04
CA CYS A 86 5.41 6.55 -4.28
C CYS A 86 6.20 6.65 -2.96
N TYR A 87 6.42 5.52 -2.28
CA TYR A 87 7.11 5.52 -0.98
C TYR A 87 8.62 5.74 -1.11
N ARG A 88 9.25 5.25 -2.18
CA ARG A 88 10.70 5.38 -2.38
C ARG A 88 11.17 6.82 -2.49
N GLU A 89 10.30 7.72 -2.95
CA GLU A 89 10.61 9.15 -3.10
C GLU A 89 10.61 9.92 -1.77
N LYS A 90 10.17 9.30 -0.67
CA LYS A 90 9.88 10.01 0.59
C LYS A 90 10.53 9.33 1.78
N GLU A 91 11.54 9.98 2.39
CA GLU A 91 12.26 9.41 3.54
C GLU A 91 11.36 9.03 4.72
N THR A 92 10.27 9.79 4.93
CA THR A 92 9.28 9.53 6.00
C THR A 92 8.52 8.22 5.83
N TYR A 93 8.52 7.63 4.64
CA TYR A 93 7.82 6.38 4.31
C TYR A 93 8.74 5.16 4.21
N THR A 94 9.95 5.24 4.80
CA THR A 94 10.92 4.13 4.83
C THR A 94 10.30 2.83 5.37
N VAL A 95 9.42 2.89 6.37
CA VAL A 95 8.74 1.70 6.91
C VAL A 95 7.81 1.06 5.87
N ARG A 96 7.06 1.86 5.11
CA ARG A 96 6.20 1.36 4.04
C ARG A 96 7.01 0.75 2.90
N GLU A 97 8.13 1.35 2.53
CA GLU A 97 9.05 0.77 1.53
C GLU A 97 9.59 -0.61 1.96
N ILE A 98 9.95 -0.75 3.23
CA ILE A 98 10.37 -2.03 3.83
C ILE A 98 9.22 -3.06 3.72
N GLN A 99 8.01 -2.68 4.14
CA GLN A 99 6.84 -3.55 4.07
C GLN A 99 6.49 -3.97 2.64
N CYS A 100 6.60 -3.06 1.66
CA CYS A 100 6.41 -3.39 0.25
C CYS A 100 7.40 -4.45 -0.23
N SER A 101 8.66 -4.34 0.22
CA SER A 101 9.69 -5.32 -0.12
C SER A 101 9.37 -6.71 0.46
N PHE A 102 8.76 -6.78 1.65
CA PHE A 102 8.25 -8.05 2.18
C PHE A 102 7.12 -8.62 1.32
N VAL A 103 6.11 -7.82 0.97
CA VAL A 103 4.99 -8.27 0.12
C VAL A 103 5.50 -8.80 -1.23
N ILE A 104 6.45 -8.11 -1.85
CA ILE A 104 7.06 -8.57 -3.12
C ILE A 104 7.80 -9.90 -2.91
N GLY A 105 8.64 -10.00 -1.87
CA GLY A 105 9.39 -11.22 -1.59
C GLY A 105 8.49 -12.42 -1.29
N LEU A 106 7.43 -12.22 -0.52
CA LEU A 106 6.43 -13.25 -0.21
C LEU A 106 5.70 -13.74 -1.48
N ASN A 107 5.33 -12.82 -2.37
CA ASN A 107 4.73 -13.20 -3.65
C ASN A 107 5.70 -14.00 -4.53
N TYR A 108 7.00 -13.67 -4.55
CA TYR A 108 7.99 -14.49 -5.26
C TYR A 108 8.17 -15.88 -4.68
N ILE A 109 8.09 -16.03 -3.34
CA ILE A 109 8.06 -17.35 -2.70
C ILE A 109 6.84 -18.14 -3.16
N ASP A 110 5.64 -17.54 -3.12
CA ASP A 110 4.40 -18.19 -3.54
C ASP A 110 4.40 -18.57 -5.04
N MET A 111 5.17 -17.85 -5.87
CA MET A 111 5.40 -18.20 -7.29
C MET A 111 6.45 -19.30 -7.50
N GLY A 112 7.11 -19.80 -6.45
CA GLY A 112 8.19 -20.77 -6.56
C GLY A 112 9.51 -20.18 -7.08
N CYS A 113 9.71 -18.87 -6.97
CA CYS A 113 10.94 -18.17 -7.38
C CYS A 113 11.65 -17.51 -6.17
N PRO A 114 12.09 -18.29 -5.15
CA PRO A 114 12.71 -17.73 -3.95
C PRO A 114 13.98 -16.92 -4.24
N GLU A 115 14.71 -17.24 -5.30
CA GLU A 115 15.88 -16.49 -5.76
C GLU A 115 15.55 -15.03 -6.09
N LYS A 116 14.33 -14.78 -6.61
CA LYS A 116 13.84 -13.42 -6.87
C LYS A 116 13.38 -12.71 -5.60
N ALA A 117 13.02 -13.45 -4.54
CA ALA A 117 12.60 -12.88 -3.26
C ALA A 117 13.77 -12.33 -2.43
N ILE A 118 14.92 -13.03 -2.47
CA ILE A 118 16.14 -12.68 -1.72
C ILE A 118 16.53 -11.20 -1.80
N PRO A 119 16.68 -10.58 -2.99
CA PRO A 119 17.09 -9.18 -3.08
C PRO A 119 16.11 -8.22 -2.39
N HIS A 120 14.81 -8.54 -2.37
CA HIS A 120 13.81 -7.72 -1.69
C HIS A 120 13.93 -7.81 -0.17
N PHE A 121 14.17 -9.00 0.39
CA PHE A 121 14.40 -9.15 1.83
C PHE A 121 15.73 -8.55 2.28
N GLN A 122 16.77 -8.64 1.45
CA GLN A 122 18.06 -7.98 1.73
C GLN A 122 17.91 -6.46 1.75
N HIS A 123 17.20 -5.89 0.77
CA HIS A 123 16.88 -4.45 0.74
C HIS A 123 16.09 -4.01 1.99
N ALA A 124 15.07 -4.79 2.35
CA ALA A 124 14.26 -4.55 3.55
C ALA A 124 15.12 -4.54 4.83
N LEU A 125 16.01 -5.52 4.98
CA LEU A 125 16.92 -5.63 6.11
C LEU A 125 17.90 -4.44 6.18
N GLU A 126 18.49 -4.07 5.05
CA GLU A 126 19.42 -2.94 4.97
C GLU A 126 18.74 -1.63 5.38
N LYS A 127 17.58 -1.34 4.80
CA LYS A 127 16.78 -0.15 5.13
C LYS A 127 16.38 -0.13 6.61
N SER A 128 15.99 -1.28 7.16
CA SER A 128 15.64 -1.42 8.58
C SER A 128 16.82 -1.10 9.50
N ARG A 129 18.02 -1.61 9.18
CA ARG A 129 19.25 -1.30 9.92
C ARG A 129 19.61 0.18 9.85
N ARG A 130 19.54 0.78 8.66
CA ARG A 130 19.80 2.22 8.49
C ARG A 130 18.83 3.07 9.32
N GLN A 131 17.55 2.71 9.32
CA GLN A 131 16.54 3.41 10.12
C GLN A 131 16.79 3.28 11.62
N LEU A 132 17.12 2.09 12.10
CA LEU A 132 17.47 1.86 13.50
C LEU A 132 18.68 2.70 13.93
N ASN A 133 19.75 2.71 13.11
CA ASN A 133 20.94 3.50 13.39
C ASN A 133 20.65 5.01 13.42
N LYS A 134 19.80 5.51 12.51
CA LYS A 134 19.33 6.91 12.53
C LYS A 134 18.62 7.23 13.85
N THR A 135 17.76 6.34 14.33
CA THR A 135 17.02 6.50 15.60
C THR A 135 17.95 6.49 16.80
N ILE A 136 18.88 5.53 16.89
CA ILE A 136 19.87 5.44 17.97
C ILE A 136 20.71 6.72 18.03
N LYS A 137 21.20 7.20 16.87
CA LYS A 137 22.01 8.42 16.80
C LYS A 137 21.24 9.64 17.34
N ARG A 138 19.95 9.78 17.00
CA ARG A 138 19.10 10.87 17.50
C ARG A 138 18.95 10.82 19.01
N ILE A 139 18.76 9.63 19.59
CA ILE A 139 18.64 9.46 21.04
C ILE A 139 19.96 9.79 21.73
N SER A 140 21.11 9.38 21.18
CA SER A 140 22.43 9.67 21.77
C SER A 140 22.86 11.15 21.71
N THR A 141 22.17 11.97 20.93
CA THR A 141 22.44 13.41 20.79
C THR A 141 21.47 14.30 21.59
N LEU A 142 20.52 13.69 22.32
CA LEU A 142 19.62 14.35 23.28
C LEU A 142 20.17 14.19 24.69
#